data_AF-Q38KZ6-F1
#
_entry.id   AF-Q38KZ6-F1
#
_cell.length_a   1.000
_cell.length_b   1.000
_cell.length_c   1.000
_cell.angle_alpha   90.00
_cell.angle_beta   90.00
_cell.angle_gamma   90.00
#
_symmetry.space_group_name_H-M   'P 1'
#
loop_
_entity.id
_entity.type
_entity.pdbx_description
1 polymer ?
#
loop_
_entity_poly.entity_id
_entity_poly.type
_entity_poly.pdbx_seq_one_letter_code
_entity_poly.pdbx_strand_id
1 'polypeptide(L)'
;LFQDDKVGGLQLLKDGKWIDVPPLRHSIVINLGDQLEVITNGKYKSVEHRVIAQTDGNRMSIASFYNPGSDAVICPAPALLEKEEKAAEKGAVYPKFVFEDYMKLR
;
A
#
# COMPACT_ATOMS: atom_id res chain seq x y z
N LEU A 1 3.80 -1.32 -10.13
CA LEU A 1 3.77 -0.13 -11.01
C LEU A 1 5.04 -0.12 -11.86
N PHE A 2 4.91 -0.17 -13.18
CA PHE A 2 6.01 0.13 -14.10
C PHE A 2 5.90 1.61 -14.49
N GLN A 3 6.97 2.39 -14.33
CA GLN A 3 7.02 3.79 -14.75
C GLN A 3 8.14 3.98 -15.76
N ASP A 4 7.95 4.89 -16.72
CA ASP A 4 9.03 5.22 -17.66
C ASP A 4 10.28 5.73 -16.92
N ASP A 5 11.44 5.58 -17.55
CA ASP A 5 12.72 5.90 -16.96
C ASP A 5 13.18 7.35 -17.22
N LYS A 6 12.30 8.21 -17.75
CA LYS A 6 12.66 9.56 -18.21
C LYS A 6 12.05 10.66 -17.36
N VAL A 7 10.77 10.51 -16.99
CA VAL A 7 10.03 11.54 -16.25
C VAL A 7 9.54 10.95 -14.93
N GLY A 8 10.11 11.44 -13.84
CA GLY A 8 9.73 11.05 -12.48
C GLY A 8 8.44 11.71 -12.01
N GLY A 9 8.28 11.83 -10.69
CA GLY A 9 7.17 12.56 -10.07
C GLY A 9 6.35 11.72 -9.08
N LEU A 10 6.52 10.41 -9.04
CA LEU A 10 5.95 9.59 -7.97
C LEU A 10 6.62 9.93 -6.63
N GLN A 11 5.81 10.24 -5.63
CA GLN A 11 6.25 10.51 -4.26
C GLN A 11 5.48 9.64 -3.27
N LEU A 12 6.15 9.25 -2.19
CA LEU A 12 5.57 8.59 -1.01
C LEU A 12 5.69 9.47 0.22
N LEU A 13 4.70 9.44 1.10
CA LEU A 13 4.73 10.16 2.36
C LEU A 13 5.38 9.29 3.44
N LYS A 14 6.49 9.76 4.00
CA LYS A 14 7.17 9.10 5.12
C LYS A 14 7.58 10.13 6.15
N ASP A 15 7.22 9.90 7.41
CA ASP A 15 7.56 10.78 8.53
C ASP A 15 7.18 12.25 8.27
N GLY A 16 5.99 12.45 7.68
CA GLY A 16 5.47 13.78 7.31
C GLY A 16 6.15 14.44 6.11
N LYS A 17 7.06 13.75 5.42
CA LYS A 17 7.82 14.27 4.27
C LYS A 17 7.51 13.48 3.01
N TRP A 18 7.33 14.19 1.91
CA TRP A 18 7.21 13.59 0.59
C TRP A 18 8.61 13.20 0.10
N ILE A 19 8.79 11.93 -0.26
CA ILE A 19 10.05 11.36 -0.75
C ILE A 19 9.84 10.88 -2.18
N ASP A 20 10.73 11.26 -3.09
CA ASP A 20 10.68 10.84 -4.49
C ASP A 20 10.97 9.35 -4.63
N VAL A 21 10.23 8.71 -5.54
CA VAL A 21 10.49 7.34 -6.01
C VAL A 21 11.08 7.46 -7.42
N PRO A 22 12.42 7.48 -7.54
CA PRO A 22 13.07 7.68 -8.83
C PRO A 22 12.75 6.51 -9.76
N PRO A 23 12.51 6.77 -11.05
CA PRO A 23 12.45 5.71 -12.04
C PRO A 23 13.75 4.91 -12.09
N LEU A 24 13.64 3.58 -12.13
CA LEU A 24 14.78 2.68 -12.27
C LEU A 24 14.53 1.74 -13.45
N ARG A 25 15.51 1.64 -14.35
CA ARG A 25 15.42 0.74 -15.51
C ARG A 25 15.22 -0.70 -15.06
N HIS A 26 14.40 -1.43 -15.81
CA HIS A 26 14.13 -2.85 -15.58
C HIS A 26 13.59 -3.17 -14.18
N SER A 27 12.86 -2.22 -13.58
CA SER A 27 12.29 -2.37 -12.24
C SER A 27 10.80 -2.07 -12.24
N ILE A 28 10.14 -2.49 -11.17
CA ILE A 28 8.78 -2.09 -10.83
C ILE A 28 8.75 -1.59 -9.39
N VAL A 29 7.88 -0.61 -9.14
CA VAL A 29 7.57 -0.14 -7.79
C VAL A 29 6.44 -0.99 -7.23
N ILE A 30 6.61 -1.51 -6.01
CA ILE A 30 5.59 -2.23 -5.27
C ILE A 30 5.11 -1.35 -4.11
N ASN A 31 3.83 -1.00 -4.13
CA ASN A 31 3.15 -0.33 -3.03
C ASN A 31 2.25 -1.32 -2.31
N LEU A 32 2.16 -1.19 -0.99
CA LEU A 32 1.27 -2.00 -0.17
C LEU A 32 -0.05 -1.25 -0.01
N GLY A 33 -1.16 -1.96 -0.20
CA GLY A 33 -2.50 -1.43 0.03
C GLY A 33 -2.99 -1.69 1.46
N ASP A 34 -4.11 -1.05 1.82
CA ASP A 34 -4.68 -1.09 3.16
C ASP A 34 -5.02 -2.50 3.63
N GLN A 35 -5.41 -3.38 2.70
CA GLN A 35 -5.75 -4.77 3.02
C GLN A 35 -4.55 -5.51 3.63
N LEU A 36 -3.33 -5.26 3.12
CA LEU A 36 -2.13 -5.90 3.66
C LEU A 36 -1.73 -5.29 5.01
N GLU A 37 -1.96 -3.99 5.22
CA GLU A 37 -1.79 -3.38 6.53
C GLU A 37 -2.72 -4.02 7.57
N VAL A 38 -4.00 -4.18 7.25
CA VAL A 38 -4.98 -4.84 8.12
C VAL A 38 -4.59 -6.30 8.39
N ILE A 39 -4.26 -7.08 7.36
CA ILE A 39 -3.87 -8.50 7.48
C ILE A 39 -2.65 -8.65 8.39
N THR A 40 -1.70 -7.73 8.30
CA THR A 40 -0.47 -7.73 9.11
C THR A 40 -0.62 -7.03 10.47
N ASN A 41 -1.86 -6.73 10.88
CA ASN A 41 -2.17 -5.99 12.11
C ASN A 41 -1.38 -4.69 12.28
N GLY A 42 -1.06 -4.01 11.17
CA GLY A 42 -0.35 -2.73 11.19
C GLY A 42 1.17 -2.84 11.07
N LYS A 43 1.75 -4.05 10.98
CA LYS A 43 3.19 -4.25 10.83
C LYS A 43 3.73 -3.69 9.52
N TYR A 44 3.00 -3.86 8.42
CA TYR A 44 3.29 -3.21 7.15
C TYR A 44 2.34 -2.05 6.94
N LYS A 45 2.87 -0.92 6.44
CA LYS A 45 2.11 0.31 6.26
C LYS A 45 1.67 0.50 4.82
N SER A 46 0.40 0.81 4.64
CA SER A 46 -0.18 1.37 3.42
C SER A 46 0.19 2.84 3.38
N VAL A 47 1.07 3.19 2.45
CA VAL A 47 1.69 4.53 2.41
C VAL A 47 0.94 5.42 1.44
N GLU A 48 0.59 6.62 1.91
CA GLU A 48 0.10 7.68 1.04
C GLU A 48 1.13 8.00 -0.04
N HIS A 49 0.65 8.08 -1.28
CA HIS A 49 1.50 8.37 -2.43
C HIS A 49 0.76 9.29 -3.38
N ARG A 50 1.54 10.10 -4.10
CA ARG A 50 1.03 11.06 -5.08
C ARG A 50 1.94 11.10 -6.30
N VAL A 51 1.43 11.69 -7.38
CA VAL A 51 2.24 12.02 -8.56
C VAL A 51 2.24 13.53 -8.73
N ILE A 52 3.43 14.13 -8.77
CA ILE A 52 3.62 15.54 -9.08
C ILE A 52 3.91 15.70 -10.57
N ALA A 53 3.14 16.56 -11.23
CA ALA A 53 3.38 16.92 -12.62
C ALA A 53 4.73 17.63 -12.76
N GLN A 54 5.53 17.18 -13.72
CA GLN A 54 6.79 17.83 -14.08
C GLN A 54 6.56 18.87 -15.19
N THR A 55 7.42 19.89 -15.25
CA THR A 55 7.33 20.95 -16.27
C THR A 55 7.96 20.54 -17.60
N ASP A 56 8.77 19.47 -17.62
CA ASP A 56 9.46 18.96 -18.80
C ASP A 56 9.16 17.47 -18.99
N GLY A 57 8.77 17.12 -20.21
CA GLY A 57 8.45 15.75 -20.63
C GLY A 57 7.05 15.24 -20.25
N ASN A 58 6.71 14.09 -20.82
CA ASN A 58 5.47 13.36 -20.54
C ASN A 58 5.78 12.12 -19.70
N ARG A 59 5.10 11.98 -18.55
CA ARG A 59 5.20 10.78 -17.72
C ARG A 59 4.21 9.71 -18.15
N MET A 60 4.68 8.49 -18.31
CA MET A 60 3.89 7.29 -18.56
C MET A 60 4.14 6.24 -17.48
N SER A 61 3.07 5.55 -17.07
CA SER A 61 3.18 4.41 -16.17
C SER A 61 2.03 3.42 -16.36
N ILE A 62 2.29 2.15 -16.05
CA ILE A 62 1.31 1.07 -16.03
C ILE A 62 1.18 0.57 -14.60
N ALA A 63 0.00 0.78 -14.01
CA ALA A 63 -0.35 0.27 -12.69
C ALA A 63 -1.16 -1.02 -12.84
N SER A 64 -0.86 -2.01 -12.01
CA SER A 64 -1.66 -3.22 -11.84
C SER A 64 -1.88 -3.40 -10.34
N PHE A 65 -3.11 -3.72 -9.97
CA PHE A 65 -3.54 -3.88 -8.60
C PHE A 65 -3.93 -5.34 -8.37
N TYR A 66 -3.32 -5.98 -7.39
CA TYR A 66 -3.68 -7.32 -6.96
C TYR A 66 -4.62 -7.21 -5.76
N ASN A 67 -5.91 -7.02 -6.06
CA ASN A 67 -6.93 -6.81 -5.05
C ASN A 67 -7.60 -8.14 -4.65
N PRO A 68 -8.15 -8.23 -3.43
CA PRO A 68 -9.02 -9.34 -3.05
C PRO A 68 -10.29 -9.43 -3.93
N GLY A 69 -10.95 -10.58 -3.88
CA GLY A 69 -12.33 -10.69 -4.37
C GLY A 69 -13.27 -9.73 -3.65
N SER A 70 -14.36 -9.33 -4.29
CA SER A 70 -15.30 -8.35 -3.72
C SER A 70 -15.92 -8.81 -2.40
N ASP A 71 -16.25 -10.09 -2.30
CA ASP A 71 -16.80 -10.76 -1.12
C ASP A 71 -15.73 -11.17 -0.08
N ALA A 72 -14.46 -10.92 -0.36
CA ALA A 72 -13.38 -11.31 0.53
C ALA A 72 -13.48 -10.58 1.86
N VAL A 73 -13.35 -11.35 2.95
CA VAL A 73 -13.36 -10.83 4.30
C VAL A 73 -11.94 -10.53 4.74
N ILE A 74 -11.67 -9.27 5.09
CA ILE A 74 -10.37 -8.76 5.49
C ILE A 74 -10.35 -8.58 7.00
N CYS A 75 -9.34 -9.15 7.66
CA CYS A 75 -9.06 -8.99 9.08
C CYS A 75 -7.58 -9.33 9.37
N PRO A 76 -7.06 -8.97 10.55
CA PRO A 76 -5.75 -9.43 10.99
C PRO A 76 -5.62 -10.96 10.91
N ALA A 77 -4.50 -11.45 10.38
CA ALA A 77 -4.26 -12.88 10.24
C ALA A 77 -4.05 -13.52 11.64
N PRO A 78 -4.79 -14.58 12.00
CA PRO A 78 -4.67 -15.21 13.33
C PRO A 78 -3.23 -15.63 13.68
N ALA A 79 -2.50 -16.20 12.71
CA ALA A 79 -1.12 -16.63 12.90
C ALA A 79 -0.12 -15.49 13.17
N LEU A 80 -0.48 -14.24 12.87
CA LEU A 80 0.32 -13.06 13.20
C LEU A 80 -0.07 -12.54 14.59
N LEU A 81 -1.36 -12.54 14.94
CA LEU A 81 -1.84 -12.19 16.28
C LEU A 81 -1.30 -13.12 17.36
N GLU A 82 -1.32 -14.43 17.14
CA GLU A 82 -0.78 -15.41 18.11
C GLU A 82 0.71 -15.20 18.38
N LYS A 83 1.47 -14.69 17.39
CA LYS A 83 2.88 -14.34 17.57
C LYS A 83 3.05 -13.06 18.38
N GLU A 84 2.21 -12.06 18.15
CA GLU A 84 2.17 -10.81 18.90
C GLU A 84 1.76 -11.04 20.37
N GLU A 85 0.74 -11.86 20.62
CA GLU A 85 0.32 -12.24 21.98
C GLU A 85 1.44 -12.95 22.75
N LYS A 86 2.17 -13.87 22.10
CA LYS A 86 3.35 -14.53 22.68
C LYS A 86 4.51 -13.54 22.94
N ALA A 87 4.58 -12.46 22.17
CA ALA A 87 5.53 -11.37 22.36
C ALA A 87 5.05 -10.31 23.39
N ALA A 88 3.88 -10.52 24.01
CA ALA A 88 3.20 -9.56 24.87
C ALA A 88 2.91 -8.20 24.18
N GLU A 89 2.75 -8.22 22.85
CA GLU A 89 2.35 -7.07 22.05
C GLU A 89 0.81 -6.92 22.03
N LYS A 90 0.29 -5.82 21.46
CA LYS A 90 -1.14 -5.48 21.46
C LYS A 90 -1.96 -6.51 20.67
N GLY A 91 -3.21 -6.75 21.09
CA GLY A 91 -4.17 -7.56 20.34
C GLY A 91 -4.62 -6.91 19.02
N ALA A 92 -5.64 -7.48 18.38
CA ALA A 92 -6.14 -7.00 17.08
C ALA A 92 -6.48 -5.50 17.10
N VAL A 93 -5.85 -4.73 16.22
CA VAL A 93 -6.02 -3.27 16.10
C VAL A 93 -7.11 -2.91 15.09
N TYR A 94 -7.30 -3.74 14.06
CA TYR A 94 -8.23 -3.48 12.96
C TYR A 94 -9.47 -4.37 13.06
N PRO A 95 -10.66 -3.84 12.68
CA PRO A 95 -11.88 -4.64 12.63
C PRO A 95 -11.89 -5.60 11.44
N LYS A 96 -12.81 -6.56 11.48
CA LYS A 96 -13.12 -7.46 10.36
C LYS A 96 -14.17 -6.82 9.46
N PHE A 97 -13.97 -6.84 8.13
CA PHE A 97 -14.90 -6.23 7.16
C PHE A 97 -14.84 -6.92 5.79
N VAL A 98 -15.85 -6.69 4.93
CA VAL A 98 -15.89 -7.17 3.54
C VAL A 98 -15.20 -6.13 2.63
N PHE A 99 -14.35 -6.59 1.71
CA PHE A 99 -13.55 -5.71 0.86
C PHE A 99 -14.40 -4.75 0.01
N GLU A 100 -15.51 -5.21 -0.56
CA GLU A 100 -16.39 -4.34 -1.34
C GLU A 100 -17.03 -3.21 -0.51
N ASP A 101 -17.43 -3.50 0.72
CA ASP A 101 -18.02 -2.47 1.60
C ASP A 101 -16.98 -1.40 1.96
N TYR A 102 -15.74 -1.81 2.19
CA TYR A 102 -14.63 -0.90 2.38
C TYR A 102 -14.40 0.03 1.18
N MET A 103 -14.44 -0.52 -0.04
CA MET A 103 -14.26 0.26 -1.26
C MET A 103 -15.38 1.28 -1.50
N LYS A 104 -16.59 1.04 -0.98
CA LYS A 104 -17.72 2.00 -1.07
C LYS A 104 -17.59 3.19 -0.11
N LEU A 105 -16.76 3.09 0.92
CA LEU A 105 -16.54 4.14 1.91
C LEU A 105 -15.35 5.06 1.57
N ARG A 106 -14.52 4.67 0.60
CA ARG A 106 -13.29 5.34 0.19
C ARG A 106 -13.50 6.36 -0.93
#